data_AF-A0A2V7LRC9-F1
#
_entry.id   AF-A0A2V7LRC9-F1
#
_cell.length_a   1.000
_cell.length_b   1.000
_cell.length_c   1.000
_cell.angle_alpha   90.00
_cell.angle_beta   90.00
_cell.angle_gamma   90.00
#
_symmetry.space_group_name_H-M   'P 1'
#
loop_
_entity.id
_entity.type
_entity.pdbx_description
1 polymer ?
#
loop_
_entity_poly.entity_id
_entity_poly.type
_entity_poly.pdbx_seq_one_letter_code
_entity_poly.pdbx_strand_id
1 'polypeptide(L)'
;IAIPKFANTKAKAYIASMKSDLRNLVTAEEAYFADSVKYSATTACTTPPTAGSVNFCVTTGNNLGTVGLAAGNGGWAVTITNNNLTTPLVKCAI
;
A
#
# COMPACT_ATOMS: atom_id res chain seq x y z
N ILE A 1 -30.69 -20.32 -3.65
CA ILE A 1 -29.28 -20.72 -3.82
C ILE A 1 -28.54 -19.53 -4.44
N ALA A 2 -27.51 -19.01 -3.77
CA ALA A 2 -26.93 -17.71 -4.12
C ALA A 2 -25.83 -17.84 -5.19
N ILE A 3 -25.80 -16.88 -6.11
CA ILE A 3 -24.92 -16.82 -7.27
C ILE A 3 -23.47 -16.58 -6.82
N PRO A 4 -22.54 -17.54 -6.96
CA PRO A 4 -21.15 -17.44 -6.48
C PRO A 4 -20.28 -16.43 -7.24
N LYS A 5 -20.78 -15.93 -8.38
CA LYS A 5 -19.95 -15.23 -9.38
C LYS A 5 -19.70 -13.75 -9.06
N PHE A 6 -20.59 -13.07 -8.34
CA PHE A 6 -20.45 -11.65 -7.99
C PHE A 6 -19.49 -11.42 -6.82
N ALA A 7 -19.41 -12.34 -5.87
CA ALA A 7 -18.44 -12.28 -4.78
C ALA A 7 -17.00 -12.35 -5.34
N ASN A 8 -16.77 -13.21 -6.33
CA ASN A 8 -15.46 -13.39 -6.94
C ASN A 8 -14.99 -12.20 -7.80
N THR A 9 -15.89 -11.46 -8.45
CA THR A 9 -15.50 -10.27 -9.23
C THR A 9 -15.15 -9.09 -8.33
N LYS A 10 -15.90 -8.88 -7.24
CA LYS A 10 -15.58 -7.85 -6.25
C LYS A 10 -14.25 -8.13 -5.56
N ALA A 11 -13.99 -9.39 -5.20
CA ALA A 11 -12.72 -9.76 -4.60
C ALA A 11 -11.52 -9.44 -5.51
N LYS A 12 -11.62 -9.74 -6.81
CA LYS A 12 -10.59 -9.38 -7.79
C LYS A 12 -10.37 -7.87 -7.93
N ALA A 13 -11.45 -7.08 -7.88
CA ALA A 13 -11.35 -5.61 -7.92
C ALA A 13 -10.61 -5.05 -6.70
N TYR A 14 -10.89 -5.57 -5.50
CA TYR A 14 -10.16 -5.18 -4.28
C TYR A 14 -8.68 -5.59 -4.34
N ILE A 15 -8.35 -6.75 -4.90
CA ILE A 15 -6.95 -7.15 -5.11
C ILE A 15 -6.25 -6.22 -6.11
N ALA A 16 -6.95 -5.82 -7.17
CA ALA A 16 -6.41 -4.87 -8.14
C ALA A 16 -6.17 -3.49 -7.51
N SER A 17 -7.09 -2.99 -6.67
CA SER A 17 -6.89 -1.72 -5.95
C SER A 17 -5.72 -1.80 -4.99
N MET A 18 -5.60 -2.89 -4.20
CA MET A 18 -4.45 -3.11 -3.31
C MET A 18 -3.11 -3.09 -4.07
N LYS A 19 -3.02 -3.78 -5.21
CA LYS A 19 -1.80 -3.76 -6.04
C LYS A 19 -1.52 -2.40 -6.66
N SER A 20 -2.56 -1.66 -7.04
CA SER A 20 -2.40 -0.30 -7.57
C SER A 20 -1.85 0.64 -6.51
N ASP A 21 -2.37 0.55 -5.28
CA ASP A 21 -1.88 1.33 -4.13
C ASP A 21 -0.39 1.03 -3.87
N LEU A 22 0.02 -0.24 -3.86
CA LEU A 22 1.44 -0.58 -3.69
C LEU A 22 2.32 0.01 -4.80
N ARG A 23 1.88 -0.01 -6.07
CA ARG A 23 2.64 0.61 -7.17
C ARG A 23 2.73 2.12 -7.04
N ASN A 24 1.67 2.77 -6.57
CA ASN A 24 1.68 4.20 -6.30
C ASN A 24 2.62 4.54 -5.13
N LEU A 25 2.63 3.70 -4.08
CA LEU A 25 3.55 3.84 -2.97
C LEU A 25 5.01 3.69 -3.42
N VAL A 26 5.32 2.74 -4.31
CA VAL A 26 6.67 2.62 -4.89
C VAL A 26 7.09 3.91 -5.57
N THR A 27 6.25 4.47 -6.44
CA THR A 27 6.57 5.75 -7.09
C THR A 27 6.82 6.87 -6.07
N ALA A 28 6.05 6.90 -4.98
CA ALA A 28 6.22 7.89 -3.93
C ALA A 28 7.50 7.67 -3.10
N GLU A 29 7.86 6.43 -2.78
CA GLU A 29 9.12 6.06 -2.12
C GLU A 29 10.33 6.37 -3.01
N GLU A 30 10.26 6.10 -4.31
CA GLU A 30 11.34 6.43 -5.26
C GLU A 30 11.52 7.96 -5.41
N ALA A 31 10.42 8.72 -5.42
CA ALA A 31 10.49 10.18 -5.38
C ALA A 31 11.14 10.68 -4.08
N TYR A 32 10.75 10.12 -2.93
CA TYR A 32 11.36 10.47 -1.65
C TYR A 32 12.85 10.08 -1.60
N PHE A 33 13.22 8.94 -2.16
CA PHE A 33 14.61 8.48 -2.26
C PHE A 33 15.45 9.41 -3.13
N ALA A 34 14.91 9.91 -4.25
CA ALA A 34 15.61 10.87 -5.10
C ALA A 34 15.99 12.16 -4.36
N ASP A 35 15.15 12.62 -3.43
CA ASP A 35 15.38 13.83 -2.65
C ASP A 35 16.20 13.58 -1.37
N SER A 36 15.99 12.44 -0.71
CA SER A 36 16.50 12.18 0.65
C SER A 36 17.60 11.10 0.72
N VAL A 37 17.88 10.40 -0.40
CA VAL A 37 18.85 9.29 -0.53
C VAL A 37 18.58 8.15 0.45
N LYS A 38 17.31 7.98 0.86
CA LYS A 38 16.83 6.93 1.77
C LYS A 38 15.33 6.73 1.60
N TYR A 39 14.85 5.53 1.90
CA TYR A 39 13.43 5.24 2.01
C TYR A 39 12.86 5.69 3.37
N SER A 40 11.54 5.90 3.44
CA SER A 40 10.85 6.26 4.69
C SER A 40 9.99 5.13 5.23
N ALA A 41 9.83 5.09 6.55
CA ALA A 41 8.88 4.20 7.20
C ALA A 41 7.50 4.86 7.37
N THR A 42 7.39 6.16 7.07
CA THR A 42 6.20 6.96 7.35
C THR A 42 5.60 7.51 6.06
N THR A 43 4.31 7.28 5.89
CA THR A 43 3.51 7.83 4.79
C THR A 43 2.56 8.90 5.33
N ALA A 44 2.41 10.00 4.60
CA ALA A 44 1.44 11.05 4.90
C ALA A 44 0.54 11.29 3.68
N CYS A 45 -0.76 11.40 3.92
CA CYS A 45 -1.75 11.78 2.91
C CYS A 45 -2.09 13.27 3.07
N THR A 46 -1.10 14.14 2.88
CA THR A 46 -1.27 15.59 2.98
C THR A 46 -0.52 16.29 1.86
N THR A 47 -1.02 17.44 1.42
CA THR A 47 -0.35 18.27 0.42
C THR A 47 -0.09 19.66 1.02
N PRO A 48 1.18 20.04 1.29
CA PRO A 48 2.40 19.25 1.12
C PRO A 48 2.49 18.08 2.14
N PRO A 49 3.25 17.01 1.82
CA PRO A 49 3.49 15.92 2.77
C PRO A 49 4.19 16.45 4.02
N THR A 50 3.89 15.83 5.17
CA THR A 50 4.64 16.09 6.40
C THR A 50 6.13 15.84 6.16
N ALA A 51 6.99 16.75 6.62
CA ALA A 51 8.43 16.61 6.46
C ALA A 51 8.92 15.24 6.97
N GLY A 52 9.71 14.54 6.15
CA GLY A 52 10.21 13.19 6.46
C GLY A 52 9.23 12.05 6.13
N SER A 53 8.05 12.34 5.57
CA SER A 53 7.09 11.33 5.16
C SER A 53 6.89 11.27 3.65
N VAL A 54 6.62 10.07 3.15
CA VAL A 54 6.30 9.81 1.76
C VAL A 54 4.85 10.24 1.48
N ASN A 55 4.63 11.03 0.43
CA ASN A 55 3.31 11.50 0.07
C ASN A 55 2.48 10.35 -0.53
N PHE A 56 1.69 9.68 0.30
CA PHE A 56 0.91 8.52 -0.12
C PHE A 56 -0.43 8.47 0.60
N CYS A 57 -1.49 8.29 -0.18
CA CYS A 57 -2.86 8.11 0.28
C CYS A 57 -3.32 6.70 -0.09
N VAL A 58 -3.72 5.94 0.92
CA VAL A 58 -4.31 4.61 0.71
C VAL A 58 -5.73 4.74 0.16
N THR A 59 -6.11 3.88 -0.79
CA THR A 59 -7.47 3.85 -1.32
C THR A 59 -8.45 3.45 -0.21
N THR A 60 -9.62 4.09 -0.16
CA THR A 60 -10.67 3.79 0.82
C THR A 60 -10.99 2.28 0.86
N GLY A 61 -10.91 1.70 2.06
CA GLY A 61 -11.16 0.28 2.29
C GLY A 61 -9.93 -0.63 2.17
N ASN A 62 -8.81 -0.11 1.65
CA ASN A 62 -7.50 -0.74 1.80
C ASN A 62 -6.86 -0.27 3.13
N ASN A 63 -6.06 -1.14 3.73
CA ASN A 63 -5.31 -0.86 4.93
C ASN A 63 -3.83 -1.13 4.68
N LEU A 64 -3.03 -0.06 4.67
CA LEU A 64 -1.59 -0.15 4.64
C LEU A 64 -1.08 -0.60 6.03
N GLY A 65 -0.23 -1.62 6.05
CA GLY A 65 0.52 -2.02 7.24
C GLY A 65 1.71 -1.11 7.49
N THR A 66 2.51 -1.46 8.49
CA THR A 66 3.75 -0.73 8.80
C THR A 66 4.78 -0.93 7.68
N VAL A 67 5.35 0.17 7.18
CA VAL A 67 6.49 0.12 6.26
C VAL A 67 7.73 -0.26 7.07
N GLY A 68 8.29 -1.42 6.80
CA GLY A 68 9.53 -1.91 7.40
C GLY A 68 10.71 -1.51 6.54
N LEU A 69 11.69 -0.82 7.12
CA LEU A 69 12.95 -0.49 6.44
C LEU A 69 13.95 -1.63 6.59
N ALA A 70 14.65 -1.96 5.50
CA ALA A 70 15.80 -2.86 5.56
C ALA A 70 16.96 -2.21 6.30
N ALA A 71 17.81 -3.04 6.92
CA ALA A 71 19.02 -2.57 7.57
C ALA A 71 19.90 -1.76 6.59
N GLY A 72 20.32 -0.56 7.01
CA GLY A 72 21.12 0.34 6.18
C GLY A 72 20.31 1.17 5.15
N ASN A 73 18.98 1.25 5.28
CA ASN A 73 18.10 2.08 4.42
C ASN A 73 18.14 1.75 2.92
N GLY A 74 18.70 0.59 2.54
CA GLY A 74 18.83 0.16 1.14
C GLY A 74 17.59 -0.51 0.56
N GLY A 75 16.49 -0.58 1.32
CA GLY A 75 15.24 -1.18 0.87
C GLY A 75 14.13 -1.00 1.91
N TRP A 76 12.90 -1.31 1.51
CA TRP A 76 11.72 -1.26 2.34
C TRP A 76 10.77 -2.38 1.95
N ALA A 77 9.88 -2.75 2.85
CA ALA A 77 8.83 -3.72 2.61
C ALA A 77 7.54 -3.26 3.31
N VAL A 78 6.40 -3.53 2.69
CA VAL A 78 5.10 -3.23 3.31
C VAL A 78 4.08 -4.27 2.90
N THR A 79 3.08 -4.47 3.76
CA THR A 79 1.91 -5.29 3.45
C THR A 79 0.66 -4.41 3.40
N ILE A 80 -0.22 -4.65 2.45
CA ILE A 80 -1.55 -4.03 2.36
C ILE A 80 -2.63 -5.12 2.44
N THR A 81 -3.72 -4.80 3.12
CA THR A 81 -4.93 -5.63 3.24
C THR A 81 -6.16 -4.84 2.79
N ASN A 82 -7.31 -5.50 2.65
CA ASN A 82 -8.59 -4.84 2.38
C ASN A 82 -9.65 -5.31 3.38
N ASN A 83 -10.45 -4.37 3.87
CA ASN A 83 -11.49 -4.62 4.89
C ASN A 83 -12.58 -5.59 4.43
N ASN A 84 -12.76 -5.76 3.12
CA ASN A 84 -13.75 -6.65 2.52
C ASN A 84 -13.18 -8.04 2.18
N LEU A 85 -11.87 -8.25 2.35
CA LEU A 85 -11.17 -9.51 2.03
C LEU A 85 -10.62 -10.15 3.31
N THR A 86 -11.51 -10.49 4.24
CA THR A 86 -11.15 -11.10 5.53
C THR A 86 -11.21 -12.62 5.53
N THR A 87 -11.96 -13.24 4.59
CA THR A 87 -12.14 -14.70 4.52
C THR A 87 -12.21 -15.20 3.06
N PRO A 88 -11.14 -15.79 2.50
CA PRO A 88 -9.79 -15.86 3.06
C PRO A 88 -9.15 -14.46 3.13
N LEU A 89 -8.32 -14.23 4.15
CA LEU A 89 -7.57 -12.99 4.26
C LEU A 89 -6.57 -12.89 3.11
N VAL A 90 -6.74 -11.87 2.26
CA VAL A 90 -5.80 -11.60 1.17
C VAL A 90 -4.86 -10.48 1.57
N LYS A 91 -3.56 -10.75 1.45
CA LYS A 91 -2.49 -9.78 1.69
C LYS A 91 -1.71 -9.58 0.41
N CYS A 92 -1.40 -8.33 0.08
CA CYS A 92 -0.42 -8.00 -0.97
C CYS A 92 0.79 -7.36 -0.29
N ALA A 93 1.99 -7.68 -0.75
CA ALA A 93 3.22 -7.12 -0.20
C ALA A 93 4.18 -6.77 -1.34
N ILE A 94 5.10 -5.87 -1.05
CA ILE A 94 6.24 -5.49 -1.89
C ILE A 94 7.50 -5.44 -1.02
#